data_AF-A0A2N6A7X4-F1
#
_entry.id   AF-A0A2N6A7X4-F1
#
_cell.length_a   1.000
_cell.length_b   1.000
_cell.length_c   1.000
_cell.angle_alpha   90.00
_cell.angle_beta   90.00
_cell.angle_gamma   90.00
#
_symmetry.space_group_name_H-M   'P 1'
#
loop_
_entity.id
_entity.type
_entity.pdbx_description
1 polymer ?
#
loop_
_entity_poly.entity_id
_entity_poly.type
_entity_poly.pdbx_seq_one_letter_code
_entity_poly.pdbx_strand_id
1 'polypeptide(L)'
;MHKNTKLTPTLRREVYQQWEKGQYSFRKLAINYHVDKNVISKVILRGRLGDFSVHDSKNHRFRSLEFGLKRLSYVENKLSIKLEKRNKRKRRYEKAIPGEMVHGDTKRLSPLYEIGKFRKVIAKAPVLFVSIDDHSRWLQADLLPDRTMWSSSMFLEVSALRAPFKTECHYSDNGGEYKGNSSHAFVATCLKFGIEQRFTKPKHPWTNGKAERVIQTILNEWYRPNKDRFQSMLEMKQSLYEYVDFYNHDRKHQGINNLTPFQRLAQFYANSGDNA
;
A
#
# COMPACT_ATOMS: atom_id res chain seq x y z
N MET A 1 13.94 -21.68 4.34
CA MET A 1 14.24 -23.13 4.17
C MET A 1 12.94 -23.87 3.89
N HIS A 2 12.83 -24.54 2.76
CA HIS A 2 11.58 -25.18 2.33
C HIS A 2 11.46 -26.60 2.89
N LYS A 3 10.30 -26.92 3.51
CA LYS A 3 10.01 -28.24 4.09
C LYS A 3 9.85 -29.35 3.05
N ASN A 4 9.69 -28.99 1.77
CA ASN A 4 9.35 -29.92 0.68
C ASN A 4 10.49 -30.12 -0.33
N THR A 5 11.66 -29.51 -0.10
CA THR A 5 12.83 -29.70 -0.97
C THR A 5 13.35 -31.13 -0.79
N LYS A 6 13.32 -31.92 -1.86
CA LYS A 6 13.87 -33.29 -1.86
C LYS A 6 15.34 -33.24 -2.28
N LEU A 7 16.24 -33.66 -1.40
CA LEU A 7 17.63 -33.90 -1.76
C LEU A 7 17.72 -35.08 -2.74
N THR A 8 18.53 -34.93 -3.78
CA THR A 8 18.84 -35.99 -4.75
C THR A 8 19.61 -37.13 -4.07
N PRO A 9 19.65 -38.34 -4.65
CA PRO A 9 20.37 -39.46 -4.04
C PRO A 9 21.85 -39.17 -3.76
N THR A 10 22.51 -38.42 -4.66
CA THR A 10 23.90 -38.01 -4.50
C THR A 10 24.09 -37.10 -3.29
N LEU A 11 23.26 -36.05 -3.16
CA LEU A 11 23.30 -35.13 -2.03
C LEU A 11 22.99 -35.83 -0.70
N ARG A 12 22.13 -36.86 -0.72
CA ARG A 12 21.83 -37.64 0.49
C ARG A 12 23.03 -38.44 0.99
N ARG A 13 23.82 -39.02 0.08
CA ARG A 13 25.08 -39.71 0.42
C ARG A 13 26.09 -38.72 1.00
N GLU A 14 26.21 -37.56 0.37
CA GLU A 14 27.13 -36.50 0.81
C GLU A 14 26.78 -36.00 2.22
N VAL A 15 25.50 -35.71 2.49
CA VAL A 15 25.00 -35.33 3.82
C VAL A 15 25.34 -36.41 4.86
N TYR A 16 25.16 -37.68 4.53
CA TYR A 16 25.44 -38.79 5.45
C TYR A 16 26.93 -38.93 5.74
N GLN A 17 27.79 -38.85 4.71
CA GLN A 17 29.24 -38.91 4.86
C GLN A 17 29.79 -37.74 5.69
N GLN A 18 29.27 -36.52 5.47
CA GLN A 18 29.67 -35.35 6.25
C GLN A 18 29.23 -35.46 7.72
N TRP A 19 28.08 -36.09 7.98
CA TRP A 19 27.61 -36.37 9.34
C TRP A 19 28.44 -37.49 10.01
N GLU A 20 28.72 -38.58 9.30
CA GLU A 20 29.49 -39.74 9.80
C GLU A 20 30.92 -39.36 10.17
N LYS A 21 31.56 -38.48 9.38
CA LYS A 21 32.88 -37.91 9.69
C LYS A 21 32.87 -36.90 10.85
N GLY A 22 31.70 -36.65 11.46
CA GLY A 22 31.55 -35.69 12.57
C GLY A 22 31.76 -34.23 12.18
N GLN A 23 31.78 -33.90 10.88
CA GLN A 23 32.19 -32.58 10.40
C GLN A 23 31.17 -31.47 10.72
N TYR A 24 29.87 -31.79 10.73
CA TYR A 24 28.82 -30.79 10.87
C TYR A 24 27.62 -31.27 11.72
N SER A 25 27.08 -30.35 12.53
CA SER A 25 25.81 -30.57 13.24
C SER A 25 24.61 -30.58 12.29
N PHE A 26 23.50 -31.22 12.70
CA PHE A 26 22.24 -31.27 11.92
C PHE A 26 21.77 -29.90 11.42
N ARG A 27 21.93 -28.85 12.24
CA ARG A 27 21.53 -27.48 11.91
C ARG A 27 22.45 -26.88 10.84
N LYS A 28 23.75 -27.16 10.92
CA LYS A 28 24.74 -26.67 9.94
C LYS A 28 24.53 -27.34 8.57
N LEU A 29 24.28 -28.64 8.56
CA LEU A 29 23.88 -29.37 7.34
C LEU A 29 22.59 -28.82 6.73
N ALA A 30 21.57 -28.55 7.55
CA ALA A 30 20.31 -27.99 7.05
C ALA A 30 20.48 -26.62 6.35
N ILE A 31 21.39 -25.78 6.88
CA ILE A 31 21.74 -24.49 6.27
C ILE A 31 22.49 -24.70 4.96
N ASN A 32 23.55 -25.51 4.96
CA ASN A 32 24.39 -25.74 3.77
C ASN A 32 23.58 -26.28 2.59
N TYR A 33 22.67 -27.21 2.85
CA TYR A 33 21.82 -27.82 1.82
C TYR A 33 20.47 -27.12 1.61
N HIS A 34 20.23 -25.98 2.29
CA HIS A 34 19.04 -25.14 2.14
C HIS A 34 17.70 -25.88 2.39
N VAL A 35 17.72 -26.91 3.21
CA VAL A 35 16.57 -27.78 3.53
C VAL A 35 16.16 -27.68 4.99
N ASP A 36 14.91 -28.02 5.31
CA ASP A 36 14.48 -28.12 6.71
C ASP A 36 15.27 -29.20 7.49
N LYS A 37 15.55 -28.96 8.78
CA LYS A 37 16.31 -29.88 9.65
C LYS A 37 15.74 -31.31 9.68
N ASN A 38 14.43 -31.44 9.53
CA ASN A 38 13.77 -32.75 9.53
C ASN A 38 14.09 -33.57 8.27
N VAL A 39 14.44 -32.90 7.17
CA VAL A 39 14.93 -33.57 5.95
C VAL A 39 16.28 -34.22 6.22
N ILE A 40 17.22 -33.49 6.83
CA ILE A 40 18.54 -34.00 7.21
C ILE A 40 18.43 -35.17 8.19
N SER A 41 17.59 -35.04 9.22
CA SER A 41 17.36 -36.13 10.19
C SER A 41 16.86 -37.42 9.53
N LYS A 42 15.90 -37.32 8.60
CA LYS A 42 15.39 -38.47 7.84
C LYS A 42 16.45 -39.09 6.92
N VAL A 43 17.28 -38.25 6.28
CA VAL A 43 18.37 -38.72 5.42
C VAL A 43 19.40 -39.50 6.23
N ILE A 44 19.79 -39.01 7.41
CA ILE A 44 20.75 -39.71 8.28
C ILE A 44 20.19 -41.03 8.78
N LEU A 45 18.94 -41.04 9.27
CA LEU A 45 18.30 -42.25 9.80
C LEU A 45 18.20 -43.36 8.74
N ARG A 46 17.95 -43.00 7.47
CA ARG A 46 17.94 -43.95 6.35
C ARG A 46 19.32 -44.30 5.81
N GLY A 47 20.25 -43.35 5.85
CA GLY A 47 21.65 -43.59 5.48
C GLY A 47 22.30 -44.66 6.35
N ARG A 48 21.92 -44.77 7.64
CA ARG A 48 22.31 -45.88 8.52
C ARG A 48 21.87 -47.25 8.02
N LEU A 49 20.81 -47.30 7.21
CA LEU A 49 20.28 -48.51 6.58
C LEU A 49 20.80 -48.68 5.12
N GLY A 50 21.75 -47.84 4.68
CA GLY A 50 22.26 -47.83 3.31
C GLY A 50 21.30 -47.25 2.26
N ASP A 51 20.18 -46.65 2.67
CA ASP A 51 19.14 -46.17 1.76
C ASP A 51 19.24 -44.66 1.49
N PHE A 52 19.70 -44.33 0.29
CA PHE A 52 19.81 -42.95 -0.21
C PHE A 52 18.82 -42.63 -1.34
N SER A 53 17.87 -43.52 -1.63
CA SER A 53 16.89 -43.31 -2.69
C SER A 53 15.90 -42.19 -2.36
N VAL A 54 15.32 -41.53 -3.37
CA VAL A 54 14.27 -40.53 -3.14
C VAL A 54 12.95 -41.27 -2.95
N HIS A 55 12.39 -41.16 -1.74
CA HIS A 55 11.11 -41.78 -1.44
C HIS A 55 9.97 -40.80 -1.68
N ASP A 56 9.03 -41.24 -2.50
CA ASP A 56 7.73 -40.59 -2.57
C ASP A 56 6.87 -40.94 -1.35
N SER A 57 5.83 -40.13 -1.15
CA SER A 57 4.89 -40.37 -0.06
C SER A 57 4.25 -41.74 -0.24
N LYS A 58 4.49 -42.67 0.71
CA LYS A 58 3.86 -44.00 0.75
C LYS A 58 2.38 -43.94 1.12
N ASN A 59 1.88 -42.77 1.51
CA ASN A 59 0.49 -42.62 1.91
C ASN A 59 -0.42 -42.68 0.66
N HIS A 60 -1.13 -43.81 0.54
CA HIS A 60 -2.01 -44.13 -0.58
C HIS A 60 -3.06 -43.03 -0.84
N ARG A 61 -3.49 -42.32 0.22
CA ARG A 61 -4.42 -41.19 0.14
C ARG A 61 -3.96 -40.11 -0.83
N PHE A 62 -2.66 -39.88 -0.99
CA PHE A 62 -2.12 -38.84 -1.88
C PHE A 62 -1.83 -39.33 -3.30
N ARG A 63 -1.95 -40.64 -3.55
CA ARG A 63 -1.67 -41.30 -4.83
C ARG A 63 -2.94 -41.75 -5.57
N SER A 64 -4.13 -41.46 -5.02
CA SER A 64 -5.39 -41.77 -5.67
C SER A 64 -5.81 -40.67 -6.65
N LEU A 65 -6.44 -41.08 -7.76
CA LEU A 65 -7.10 -40.18 -8.69
C LEU A 65 -8.10 -39.26 -7.97
N GLU A 66 -8.84 -39.81 -7.02
CA GLU A 66 -9.80 -39.07 -6.19
C GLU A 66 -9.14 -37.89 -5.44
N PHE A 67 -7.97 -38.10 -4.83
CA PHE A 67 -7.24 -37.02 -4.17
C PHE A 67 -6.69 -36.00 -5.16
N GLY A 68 -6.19 -36.47 -6.31
CA GLY A 68 -5.76 -35.60 -7.41
C GLY A 68 -6.86 -34.65 -7.87
N LEU A 69 -8.06 -35.19 -8.13
CA LEU A 69 -9.26 -34.44 -8.53
C LEU A 69 -9.71 -33.45 -7.44
N LYS A 70 -9.76 -33.89 -6.18
CA LYS A 70 -10.08 -32.99 -5.04
C LYS A 70 -9.09 -31.82 -4.93
N ARG A 71 -7.80 -32.08 -5.14
CA ARG A 71 -6.76 -31.05 -5.11
C ARG A 71 -6.85 -30.11 -6.29
N LEU A 72 -7.11 -30.61 -7.50
CA LEU A 72 -7.33 -29.81 -8.69
C LEU A 72 -8.51 -28.86 -8.49
N SER A 73 -9.66 -29.40 -8.08
CA SER A 73 -10.86 -28.59 -7.78
C SER A 73 -10.57 -27.49 -6.74
N TYR A 74 -9.84 -27.80 -5.66
CA TYR A 74 -9.42 -26.78 -4.69
C TYR A 74 -8.54 -25.68 -5.31
N VAL A 75 -7.57 -26.05 -6.16
CA VAL A 75 -6.68 -25.09 -6.83
C VAL A 75 -7.46 -24.23 -7.82
N GLU A 76 -8.33 -24.82 -8.62
CA GLU A 76 -9.21 -24.11 -9.56
C GLU A 76 -10.09 -23.10 -8.82
N ASN A 77 -10.72 -23.51 -7.72
CA ASN A 77 -11.57 -22.63 -6.92
C ASN A 77 -10.76 -21.50 -6.26
N LYS A 78 -9.51 -21.77 -5.85
CA LYS A 78 -8.61 -20.72 -5.35
C LYS A 78 -8.19 -19.74 -6.45
N LEU A 79 -7.99 -20.22 -7.68
CA LEU A 79 -7.65 -19.39 -8.84
C LEU A 79 -8.84 -18.56 -9.30
N SER A 80 -10.05 -19.12 -9.34
CA SER A 80 -11.28 -18.40 -9.70
C SER A 80 -11.52 -17.23 -8.73
N ILE A 81 -11.42 -17.45 -7.42
CA ILE A 81 -11.53 -16.39 -6.40
C ILE A 81 -10.47 -15.30 -6.61
N LYS A 82 -9.22 -15.68 -6.94
CA LYS A 82 -8.15 -14.70 -7.24
C LYS A 82 -8.46 -13.90 -8.50
N LEU A 83 -8.97 -14.55 -9.55
CA LEU A 83 -9.32 -13.92 -10.81
C LEU A 83 -10.49 -12.94 -10.63
N GLU A 84 -11.52 -13.34 -9.88
CA GLU A 84 -12.66 -12.50 -9.55
C GLU A 84 -12.23 -11.25 -8.77
N LYS A 85 -11.35 -11.40 -7.76
CA LYS A 85 -10.75 -10.26 -7.05
C LYS A 85 -9.95 -9.36 -7.98
N ARG A 86 -9.22 -9.91 -8.94
CA ARG A 86 -8.47 -9.15 -9.94
C ARG A 86 -9.42 -8.39 -10.89
N ASN A 87 -10.52 -9.00 -11.31
CA ASN A 87 -11.53 -8.38 -12.16
C ASN A 87 -12.27 -7.25 -11.43
N LYS A 88 -12.62 -7.43 -10.16
CA LYS A 88 -13.15 -6.36 -9.29
C LYS A 88 -12.17 -5.18 -9.17
N ARG A 89 -10.86 -5.44 -9.09
CA ARG A 89 -9.82 -4.38 -9.13
C ARG A 89 -9.70 -3.68 -10.49
N LYS A 90 -10.03 -4.34 -11.60
CA LYS A 90 -10.07 -3.72 -12.94
C LYS A 90 -11.30 -2.83 -13.12
N ARG A 91 -12.43 -3.16 -12.49
CA ARG A 91 -13.62 -2.29 -12.37
C ARG A 91 -13.42 -1.09 -11.41
N ARG A 92 -12.20 -0.57 -11.25
CA ARG A 92 -12.02 0.72 -10.60
C ARG A 92 -12.64 1.76 -11.52
N TYR A 93 -13.59 2.53 -11.00
CA TYR A 93 -14.09 3.68 -11.73
C TYR A 93 -13.00 4.76 -11.74
N GLU A 94 -12.88 5.42 -12.87
CA GLU A 94 -12.15 6.67 -13.03
C GLU A 94 -13.18 7.68 -13.53
N LYS A 95 -13.21 8.85 -12.91
CA LYS A 95 -14.04 9.96 -13.33
C LYS A 95 -13.61 10.46 -14.71
N ALA A 96 -14.57 11.02 -15.45
CA ALA A 96 -14.34 11.39 -16.83
C ALA A 96 -13.56 12.70 -16.93
N ILE A 97 -13.81 13.63 -16.00
CA ILE A 97 -13.24 14.98 -16.01
C ILE A 97 -12.45 15.26 -14.72
N PRO A 98 -11.37 16.07 -14.79
CA PRO A 98 -10.70 16.59 -13.60
C PRO A 98 -11.67 17.36 -12.71
N GLY A 99 -11.63 17.12 -11.40
CA GLY A 99 -12.45 17.84 -10.43
C GLY A 99 -13.87 17.29 -10.24
N GLU A 100 -14.33 16.34 -11.06
CA GLU A 100 -15.64 15.67 -10.89
C GLU A 100 -15.78 15.04 -9.50
N MET A 101 -14.66 14.53 -8.96
CA MET A 101 -14.59 13.98 -7.62
C MET A 101 -13.17 14.06 -7.09
N VAL A 102 -13.02 14.70 -5.95
CA VAL A 102 -11.77 14.79 -5.20
C VAL A 102 -11.91 13.99 -3.91
N HIS A 103 -10.97 13.10 -3.66
CA HIS A 103 -10.94 12.24 -2.48
C HIS A 103 -10.13 12.87 -1.35
N GLY A 104 -10.79 13.12 -0.23
CA GLY A 104 -10.19 13.64 1.00
C GLY A 104 -9.94 12.55 2.04
N ASP A 105 -8.80 12.60 2.73
CA ASP A 105 -8.51 11.78 3.89
C ASP A 105 -7.44 12.44 4.79
N THR A 106 -7.33 11.98 6.04
CA THR A 106 -6.33 12.46 7.00
C THR A 106 -5.52 11.35 7.64
N LYS A 107 -4.29 11.67 8.02
CA LYS A 107 -3.42 10.77 8.77
C LYS A 107 -2.66 11.52 9.85
N ARG A 108 -2.90 11.14 11.12
CA ARG A 108 -2.04 11.59 12.22
C ARG A 108 -0.65 10.97 12.09
N LEU A 109 0.38 11.82 12.13
CA LEU A 109 1.79 11.44 12.09
C LEU A 109 2.37 11.33 13.51
N SER A 110 3.61 10.87 13.62
CA SER A 110 4.31 10.87 14.91
C SER A 110 4.76 12.29 15.29
N PRO A 111 4.88 12.60 16.59
CA PRO A 111 5.53 13.82 17.05
C PRO A 111 6.94 13.95 16.47
N LEU A 112 7.43 15.19 16.32
CA LEU A 112 8.83 15.43 16.00
C LEU A 112 9.67 15.30 17.28
N TYR A 113 10.78 14.59 17.17
CA TYR A 113 11.70 14.35 18.27
C TYR A 113 13.06 14.94 17.98
N GLU A 114 13.69 15.50 18.99
CA GLU A 114 15.10 15.86 18.97
C GLU A 114 15.94 14.58 18.98
N ILE A 115 16.93 14.52 18.10
CA ILE A 115 17.85 13.39 18.03
C ILE A 115 18.98 13.62 19.01
N GLY A 116 19.04 12.77 20.04
CA GLY A 116 20.08 12.77 21.07
C GLY A 116 19.93 11.55 21.98
N LYS A 117 20.66 11.52 23.10
CA LYS A 117 20.58 10.43 24.10
C LYS A 117 19.15 10.22 24.64
N PHE A 118 18.30 11.24 24.59
CA PHE A 118 16.90 11.19 25.00
C PHE A 118 16.01 11.77 23.91
N ARG A 119 14.88 11.11 23.62
CA ARG A 119 13.87 11.60 22.65
C ARG A 119 13.02 12.69 23.28
N LYS A 120 13.48 13.94 23.22
CA LYS A 120 12.66 15.10 23.61
C LYS A 120 11.70 15.45 22.48
N VAL A 121 10.43 15.71 22.79
CA VAL A 121 9.43 16.14 21.79
C VAL A 121 9.68 17.60 21.45
N ILE A 122 9.96 17.90 20.18
CA ILE A 122 10.11 19.26 19.65
C ILE A 122 8.76 19.81 19.20
N ALA A 123 7.92 18.97 18.59
CA ALA A 123 6.59 19.36 18.14
C ALA A 123 5.57 18.24 18.34
N LYS A 124 4.32 18.63 18.64
CA LYS A 124 3.19 17.71 18.77
C LYS A 124 2.92 17.00 17.43
N ALA A 125 2.30 15.82 17.52
CA ALA A 125 1.92 15.02 16.36
C ALA A 125 1.00 15.79 15.39
N PRO A 126 1.48 16.17 14.19
CA PRO A 126 0.65 16.85 13.22
C PRO A 126 -0.30 15.87 12.53
N VAL A 127 -1.31 16.42 11.87
CA VAL A 127 -2.25 15.68 11.02
C VAL A 127 -1.96 16.04 9.57
N LEU A 128 -1.61 15.03 8.78
CA LEU A 128 -1.50 15.14 7.33
C LEU A 128 -2.91 15.14 6.74
N PHE A 129 -3.26 16.21 6.06
CA PHE A 129 -4.45 16.33 5.23
C PHE A 129 -4.07 16.06 3.78
N VAL A 130 -4.89 15.29 3.07
CA VAL A 130 -4.67 14.96 1.66
C VAL A 130 -5.97 15.10 0.89
N SER A 131 -5.85 15.67 -0.30
CA SER A 131 -6.90 15.81 -1.31
C SER A 131 -6.32 15.34 -2.64
N ILE A 132 -6.96 14.35 -3.27
CA ILE A 132 -6.51 13.77 -4.55
C ILE A 132 -7.64 13.69 -5.55
N ASP A 133 -7.42 14.24 -6.74
CA ASP A 133 -8.38 14.16 -7.85
C ASP A 133 -8.50 12.72 -8.37
N ASP A 134 -9.73 12.27 -8.63
CA ASP A 134 -10.02 10.92 -9.08
C ASP A 134 -9.45 10.62 -10.47
N HIS A 135 -9.54 11.61 -11.37
CA HIS A 135 -9.17 11.55 -12.79
C HIS A 135 -7.66 11.74 -12.99
N SER A 136 -7.15 12.94 -12.73
CA SER A 136 -5.77 13.34 -12.99
C SER A 136 -4.77 12.85 -11.95
N ARG A 137 -5.24 12.47 -10.75
CA ARG A 137 -4.40 12.22 -9.57
C ARG A 137 -3.64 13.44 -9.09
N TRP A 138 -4.06 14.66 -9.46
CA TRP A 138 -3.50 15.87 -8.87
C TRP A 138 -3.69 15.84 -7.36
N LEU A 139 -2.61 16.15 -6.64
CA LEU A 139 -2.49 16.02 -5.20
C LEU A 139 -2.33 17.38 -4.55
N GLN A 140 -3.11 17.64 -3.51
CA GLN A 140 -2.84 18.66 -2.50
C GLN A 140 -2.64 17.98 -1.14
N ALA A 141 -1.65 18.45 -0.38
CA ALA A 141 -1.44 18.01 1.00
C ALA A 141 -0.94 19.15 1.88
N ASP A 142 -1.27 19.10 3.18
CA ASP A 142 -0.73 20.01 4.21
C ASP A 142 -0.71 19.30 5.57
N LEU A 143 0.07 19.84 6.51
CA LEU A 143 0.15 19.43 7.90
C LEU A 143 -0.57 20.45 8.78
N LEU A 144 -1.61 20.03 9.47
CA LEU A 144 -2.36 20.87 10.41
C LEU A 144 -2.23 20.33 11.85
N PRO A 145 -2.43 21.18 12.88
CA PRO A 145 -2.22 20.77 14.27
C PRO A 145 -3.21 19.72 14.75
N ASP A 146 -4.41 19.67 14.16
CA ASP A 146 -5.50 18.82 14.62
C ASP A 146 -6.45 18.38 13.48
N ARG A 147 -7.39 17.50 13.83
CA ARG A 147 -8.44 16.97 12.94
C ARG A 147 -9.79 17.61 13.32
N THR A 148 -9.86 18.94 13.33
CA THR A 148 -11.08 19.70 13.61
C THR A 148 -11.79 20.15 12.32
N MET A 149 -13.05 20.59 12.45
CA MET A 149 -13.79 21.17 11.33
C MET A 149 -13.13 22.43 10.75
N TRP A 150 -12.45 23.22 11.60
CA TRP A 150 -11.75 24.44 11.18
C TRP A 150 -10.52 24.11 10.35
N SER A 151 -9.66 23.22 10.85
CA SER A 151 -8.49 22.71 10.11
C SER A 151 -8.91 22.10 8.76
N SER A 152 -9.97 21.29 8.76
CA SER A 152 -10.50 20.68 7.54
C SER A 152 -11.03 21.72 6.56
N SER A 153 -11.71 22.75 7.05
CA SER A 153 -12.23 23.86 6.26
C SER A 153 -11.12 24.69 5.62
N MET A 154 -10.09 25.06 6.39
CA MET A 154 -8.90 25.75 5.88
C MET A 154 -8.19 24.94 4.80
N PHE A 155 -8.03 23.63 5.02
CA PHE A 155 -7.42 22.75 4.03
C PHE A 155 -8.25 22.67 2.74
N LEU A 156 -9.57 22.55 2.85
CA LEU A 156 -10.47 22.51 1.69
C LEU A 156 -10.38 23.81 0.87
N GLU A 157 -10.40 24.96 1.55
CA GLU A 157 -10.27 26.27 0.89
C GLU A 157 -8.95 26.38 0.12
N VAL A 158 -7.83 26.03 0.74
CA VAL A 158 -6.52 26.02 0.06
C VAL A 158 -6.51 25.02 -1.10
N SER A 159 -7.08 23.83 -0.92
CA SER A 159 -7.16 22.82 -1.98
C SER A 159 -7.99 23.28 -3.16
N ALA A 160 -9.14 23.93 -2.92
CA ALA A 160 -10.01 24.43 -3.97
C ALA A 160 -9.37 25.61 -4.73
N LEU A 161 -8.65 26.49 -4.03
CA LEU A 161 -7.97 27.63 -4.63
C LEU A 161 -6.72 27.24 -5.44
N ARG A 162 -6.01 26.17 -5.04
CA ARG A 162 -4.79 25.72 -5.73
C ARG A 162 -5.06 24.71 -6.84
N ALA A 163 -6.23 24.08 -6.86
CA ALA A 163 -6.57 23.11 -7.88
C ALA A 163 -6.61 23.79 -9.27
N PRO A 164 -6.03 23.16 -10.31
CA PRO A 164 -6.09 23.68 -11.67
C PRO A 164 -7.45 23.47 -12.35
N PHE A 165 -8.45 22.98 -11.61
CA PHE A 165 -9.80 22.68 -12.06
C PHE A 165 -10.81 23.07 -10.98
N LYS A 166 -12.08 23.26 -11.37
CA LYS A 166 -13.17 23.41 -10.41
C LYS A 166 -13.44 22.06 -9.75
N THR A 167 -13.40 22.02 -8.42
CA THR A 167 -13.85 20.84 -7.68
C THR A 167 -15.36 20.84 -7.63
N GLU A 168 -16.00 19.82 -8.18
CA GLU A 168 -17.46 19.66 -8.14
C GLU A 168 -17.90 18.87 -6.92
N CYS A 169 -17.13 17.87 -6.54
CA CYS A 169 -17.48 16.98 -5.44
C CYS A 169 -16.28 16.66 -4.56
N HIS A 170 -16.44 16.80 -3.25
CA HIS A 170 -15.48 16.32 -2.25
C HIS A 170 -16.00 15.04 -1.60
N TYR A 171 -15.23 13.96 -1.72
CA TYR A 171 -15.56 12.62 -1.24
C TYR A 171 -14.69 12.24 -0.04
N SER A 172 -15.29 12.01 1.13
CA SER A 172 -14.56 11.69 2.37
C SER A 172 -15.19 10.56 3.18
N ASP A 173 -14.53 10.18 4.28
CA ASP A 173 -15.17 9.38 5.33
C ASP A 173 -16.23 10.20 6.10
N ASN A 174 -17.04 9.52 6.92
CA ASN A 174 -18.05 10.16 7.76
C ASN A 174 -17.45 10.78 9.04
N GLY A 175 -16.20 11.23 9.00
CA GLY A 175 -15.52 11.88 10.12
C GLY A 175 -16.28 13.12 10.61
N GLY A 176 -16.24 13.36 11.92
CA GLY A 176 -16.91 14.52 12.54
C GLY A 176 -16.34 15.86 12.08
N GLU A 177 -15.12 15.87 11.54
CA GLU A 177 -14.49 17.05 10.94
C GLU A 177 -15.01 17.41 9.55
N TYR A 178 -15.76 16.51 8.91
CA TYR A 178 -16.40 16.72 7.62
C TYR A 178 -17.92 16.86 7.75
N LYS A 179 -18.52 16.21 8.75
CA LYS A 179 -19.96 16.06 8.87
C LYS A 179 -20.57 17.04 9.87
N GLY A 180 -21.51 17.88 9.40
CA GLY A 180 -22.29 18.76 10.26
C GLY A 180 -23.45 19.43 9.52
N ASN A 181 -24.05 20.44 10.15
CA ASN A 181 -25.08 21.30 9.54
C ASN A 181 -24.43 22.47 8.77
N SER A 182 -25.22 23.41 8.26
CA SER A 182 -24.72 24.58 7.52
C SER A 182 -23.79 25.50 8.34
N SER A 183 -23.87 25.48 9.67
CA SER A 183 -22.97 26.23 10.55
C SER A 183 -21.62 25.52 10.78
N HIS A 184 -21.48 24.27 10.33
CA HIS A 184 -20.23 23.53 10.40
C HIS A 184 -19.22 24.09 9.40
N ALA A 185 -18.03 24.48 9.88
CA ALA A 185 -17.06 25.24 9.08
C ALA A 185 -16.67 24.57 7.75
N PHE A 186 -16.56 23.23 7.72
CA PHE A 186 -16.28 22.49 6.49
C PHE A 186 -17.45 22.56 5.49
N VAL A 187 -18.69 22.41 5.99
CA VAL A 187 -19.90 22.42 5.16
C VAL A 187 -20.13 23.81 4.59
N ALA A 188 -19.93 24.86 5.40
CA ALA A 188 -19.97 26.25 4.94
C ALA A 188 -18.97 26.53 3.82
N THR A 189 -17.74 26.00 3.92
CA THR A 189 -16.74 26.14 2.85
C THR A 189 -17.11 25.36 1.59
N CYS A 190 -17.65 24.14 1.72
CA CYS A 190 -18.21 23.43 0.57
C CYS A 190 -19.27 24.27 -0.14
N LEU A 191 -20.22 24.87 0.59
CA LEU A 191 -21.26 25.74 0.03
C LEU A 191 -20.66 26.97 -0.64
N LYS A 192 -19.68 27.64 0.00
CA LYS A 192 -18.97 28.82 -0.53
C LYS A 192 -18.34 28.55 -1.90
N PHE A 193 -17.72 27.39 -2.08
CA PHE A 193 -17.05 27.00 -3.33
C PHE A 193 -17.97 26.23 -4.31
N GLY A 194 -19.24 25.99 -3.95
CA GLY A 194 -20.16 25.21 -4.76
C GLY A 194 -19.75 23.74 -4.92
N ILE A 195 -19.14 23.16 -3.88
CA ILE A 195 -18.65 21.78 -3.84
C ILE A 195 -19.72 20.88 -3.20
N GLU A 196 -20.18 19.88 -3.92
CA GLU A 196 -21.04 18.83 -3.37
C GLU A 196 -20.25 17.93 -2.41
N GLN A 197 -20.72 17.74 -1.18
CA GLN A 197 -20.11 16.80 -0.25
C GLN A 197 -20.71 15.41 -0.41
N ARG A 198 -19.87 14.39 -0.58
CA ARG A 198 -20.27 12.99 -0.59
C ARG A 198 -19.45 12.16 0.39
N PHE A 199 -20.08 11.13 0.93
CA PHE A 199 -19.47 10.28 1.95
C PHE A 199 -19.33 8.83 1.50
N THR A 200 -18.35 8.15 2.08
CA THR A 200 -18.25 6.69 2.00
C THR A 200 -19.51 6.02 2.54
N LYS A 201 -20.06 5.07 1.77
CA LYS A 201 -21.19 4.28 2.23
C LYS A 201 -20.70 3.31 3.33
N PRO A 202 -21.50 3.07 4.38
CA PRO A 202 -21.20 2.04 5.36
C PRO A 202 -20.87 0.71 4.70
N LYS A 203 -19.83 0.01 5.17
CA LYS A 203 -19.33 -1.28 4.63
C LYS A 203 -18.73 -1.21 3.22
N HIS A 204 -18.46 -0.02 2.67
CA HIS A 204 -17.81 0.18 1.37
C HIS A 204 -16.53 1.05 1.44
N PRO A 205 -15.58 0.78 2.35
CA PRO A 205 -14.40 1.65 2.54
C PRO A 205 -13.47 1.71 1.32
N TRP A 206 -13.51 0.72 0.44
CA TRP A 206 -12.65 0.68 -0.76
C TRP A 206 -12.93 1.80 -1.76
N THR A 207 -14.04 2.53 -1.64
CA THR A 207 -14.35 3.66 -2.53
C THR A 207 -13.44 4.86 -2.26
N ASN A 208 -12.92 5.04 -1.04
CA ASN A 208 -11.91 6.08 -0.74
C ASN A 208 -10.46 5.60 -0.95
N GLY A 209 -10.27 4.48 -1.64
CA GLY A 209 -8.96 3.84 -1.77
C GLY A 209 -7.90 4.68 -2.52
N LYS A 210 -8.29 5.77 -3.20
CA LYS A 210 -7.34 6.71 -3.83
C LYS A 210 -6.63 7.56 -2.78
N ALA A 211 -7.38 8.18 -1.87
CA ALA A 211 -6.83 8.95 -0.76
C ALA A 211 -5.96 8.08 0.18
N GLU A 212 -6.46 6.91 0.58
CA GLU A 212 -5.69 5.98 1.41
C GLU A 212 -4.37 5.55 0.73
N ARG A 213 -4.41 5.29 -0.59
CA ARG A 213 -3.23 4.88 -1.33
C ARG A 213 -2.21 6.00 -1.46
N VAL A 214 -2.64 7.24 -1.69
CA VAL A 214 -1.70 8.37 -1.76
C VAL A 214 -1.11 8.67 -0.39
N ILE A 215 -1.87 8.54 0.70
CA ILE A 215 -1.33 8.63 2.07
C ILE A 215 -0.22 7.59 2.25
N GLN A 216 -0.44 6.32 1.88
CA GLN A 216 0.63 5.31 1.97
C GLN A 216 1.83 5.63 1.08
N THR A 217 1.60 6.26 -0.08
CA THR A 217 2.67 6.69 -0.99
C THR A 217 3.51 7.78 -0.34
N ILE A 218 2.88 8.86 0.15
CA ILE A 218 3.52 9.95 0.90
C ILE A 218 4.29 9.40 2.10
N LEU A 219 3.70 8.46 2.85
CA LEU A 219 4.36 7.89 4.03
C LEU A 219 5.63 7.10 3.67
N ASN A 220 5.61 6.36 2.57
CA ASN A 220 6.73 5.51 2.16
C ASN A 220 7.85 6.29 1.46
N GLU A 221 7.48 7.23 0.59
CA GLU A 221 8.43 7.93 -0.27
C GLU A 221 8.99 9.19 0.38
N TRP A 222 8.17 9.89 1.18
CA TRP A 222 8.57 11.15 1.82
C TRP A 222 8.74 11.02 3.33
N TYR A 223 7.71 10.59 4.07
CA TYR A 223 7.73 10.71 5.52
C TYR A 223 8.73 9.77 6.19
N ARG A 224 8.64 8.46 5.96
CA ARG A 224 9.49 7.46 6.64
C ARG A 224 10.99 7.66 6.38
N PRO A 225 11.45 8.00 5.16
CA PRO A 225 12.86 8.28 4.91
C PRO A 225 13.36 9.57 5.57
N ASN A 226 12.49 10.57 5.80
CA ASN A 226 12.91 11.90 6.26
C ASN A 226 12.46 12.26 7.69
N LYS A 227 11.59 11.47 8.34
CA LYS A 227 10.99 11.80 9.66
C LYS A 227 12.02 12.09 10.75
N ASP A 228 13.19 11.48 10.69
CA ASP A 228 14.28 11.65 11.65
C ASP A 228 15.26 12.75 11.19
N ARG A 229 14.91 13.59 10.23
CA ARG A 229 15.76 14.71 9.77
C ARG A 229 15.17 16.07 10.13
N PHE A 230 13.84 16.13 10.24
CA PHE A 230 13.13 17.38 10.52
C PHE A 230 13.42 17.90 11.93
N GLN A 231 13.85 19.16 12.00
CA GLN A 231 14.14 19.87 13.24
C GLN A 231 13.00 20.79 13.66
N SER A 232 12.06 21.10 12.74
CA SER A 232 10.90 21.93 13.03
C SER A 232 9.67 21.55 12.20
N MET A 233 8.49 21.99 12.65
CA MET A 233 7.26 21.85 11.87
C MET A 233 7.27 22.65 10.57
N LEU A 234 7.98 23.79 10.55
CA LEU A 234 8.09 24.63 9.36
C LEU A 234 8.89 23.92 8.27
N GLU A 235 10.06 23.38 8.63
CA GLU A 235 10.90 22.58 7.73
C GLU A 235 10.14 21.38 7.18
N MET A 236 9.41 20.66 8.06
CA MET A 236 8.59 19.52 7.66
C MET A 236 7.49 19.92 6.66
N LYS A 237 6.83 21.07 6.86
CA LYS A 237 5.83 21.60 5.92
C LYS A 237 6.45 21.98 4.58
N GLN A 238 7.58 22.69 4.58
CA GLN A 238 8.27 23.10 3.36
C GLN A 238 8.68 21.88 2.53
N SER A 239 9.29 20.88 3.17
CA SER A 239 9.65 19.62 2.52
C SER A 239 8.43 18.85 1.98
N LEU A 240 7.28 18.90 2.67
CA LEU A 240 6.05 18.32 2.15
C LEU A 240 5.60 19.02 0.86
N TYR A 241 5.67 20.34 0.79
CA TYR A 241 5.28 21.10 -0.38
C TYR A 241 6.19 20.82 -1.58
N GLU A 242 7.50 20.72 -1.37
CA GLU A 242 8.46 20.27 -2.39
C GLU A 242 8.11 18.86 -2.90
N TYR A 243 7.77 17.95 -1.99
CA TYR A 243 7.36 16.60 -2.38
C TYR A 243 6.04 16.60 -3.16
N VAL A 244 5.06 17.42 -2.80
CA VAL A 244 3.79 17.57 -3.54
C VAL A 244 4.05 18.12 -4.94
N ASP A 245 4.97 19.07 -5.08
CA ASP A 245 5.38 19.60 -6.38
C ASP A 245 6.00 18.51 -7.27
N PHE A 246 7.00 17.79 -6.74
CA PHE A 246 7.58 16.60 -7.37
C PHE A 246 6.52 15.55 -7.75
N TYR A 247 5.56 15.29 -6.86
CA TYR A 247 4.50 14.32 -7.10
C TYR A 247 3.64 14.70 -8.31
N ASN A 248 3.31 15.98 -8.44
CA ASN A 248 2.43 16.50 -9.47
C ASN A 248 3.14 16.71 -10.82
N HIS A 249 4.44 17.04 -10.81
CA HIS A 249 5.18 17.41 -12.02
C HIS A 249 6.08 16.30 -12.56
N ASP A 250 6.73 15.51 -11.69
CA ASP A 250 7.80 14.57 -12.09
C ASP A 250 7.47 13.11 -11.85
N ARG A 251 6.70 12.81 -10.78
CA ARG A 251 6.39 11.43 -10.40
C ARG A 251 5.40 10.81 -11.39
N LYS A 252 5.83 9.77 -12.10
CA LYS A 252 4.98 8.99 -13.01
C LYS A 252 4.05 8.04 -12.25
N HIS A 253 2.79 7.94 -12.70
CA HIS A 253 1.78 7.12 -12.04
C HIS A 253 1.21 6.04 -12.96
N GLN A 254 1.43 4.78 -12.58
CA GLN A 254 0.85 3.63 -13.29
C GLN A 254 -0.69 3.66 -13.37
N GLY A 255 -1.34 4.37 -12.44
CA GLY A 255 -2.79 4.50 -12.39
C GLY A 255 -3.38 5.45 -13.44
N ILE A 256 -2.54 6.17 -14.18
CA ILE A 256 -2.89 7.13 -15.25
C ILE A 256 -1.88 7.00 -16.41
N ASN A 257 -1.65 5.77 -16.87
CA ASN A 257 -0.79 5.46 -18.03
C ASN A 257 0.67 5.95 -17.93
N ASN A 258 1.25 5.95 -16.72
CA ASN A 258 2.61 6.44 -16.43
C ASN A 258 2.83 7.92 -16.76
N LEU A 259 1.76 8.71 -16.78
CA LEU A 259 1.83 10.17 -16.83
C LEU A 259 2.02 10.74 -15.43
N THR A 260 2.50 11.97 -15.37
CA THR A 260 2.41 12.80 -14.16
C THR A 260 1.03 13.45 -14.09
N PRO A 261 0.54 13.87 -12.90
CA PRO A 261 -0.76 14.51 -12.80
C PRO A 261 -0.91 15.74 -13.70
N PHE A 262 0.12 16.58 -13.80
CA PHE A 262 0.11 17.72 -14.71
C PHE A 262 0.08 17.32 -16.18
N GLN A 263 0.81 16.28 -16.59
CA GLN A 263 0.73 15.79 -17.97
C GLN A 263 -0.67 15.26 -18.30
N ARG A 264 -1.32 14.58 -17.35
CA ARG A 264 -2.69 14.08 -17.51
C ARG A 264 -3.70 15.22 -17.65
N LEU A 265 -3.56 16.28 -16.84
CA LEU A 265 -4.37 17.49 -16.95
C LEU A 265 -4.15 18.19 -18.29
N ALA A 266 -2.89 18.39 -18.69
CA ALA A 266 -2.55 19.03 -19.97
C ALA A 266 -3.16 18.29 -21.16
N GLN A 267 -3.10 16.95 -21.17
CA GLN A 267 -3.76 16.14 -22.20
C GLN A 267 -5.28 16.33 -22.22
N PHE A 268 -5.92 16.38 -21.05
CA PHE A 268 -7.36 16.59 -20.96
C PHE A 268 -7.77 17.95 -21.54
N TYR A 269 -7.08 19.02 -21.14
CA TYR A 269 -7.40 20.37 -21.62
C TYR A 269 -7.06 20.57 -23.10
N ALA A 270 -5.97 19.98 -23.61
CA ALA A 270 -5.67 20.01 -25.03
C ALA A 270 -6.80 19.38 -25.87
N ASN A 271 -7.25 18.18 -25.49
CA ASN A 271 -8.33 17.48 -26.20
C ASN A 271 -9.71 18.14 -26.04
N SER A 272 -9.91 18.92 -24.98
CA SER A 272 -11.16 19.64 -24.74
C SER A 272 -11.23 20.96 -25.51
N GLY A 273 -10.06 21.57 -25.80
CA GLY A 273 -9.95 22.80 -26.59
C GLY A 273 -10.18 22.60 -28.09
N ASP A 274 -9.90 21.40 -28.62
CA ASP A 274 -10.14 21.05 -30.04
C ASP A 274 -11.63 20.77 -30.36
N ASN A 275 -12.52 20.85 -29.37
CA ASN A 275 -13.98 20.67 -29.52
C ASN A 275 -14.78 21.97 -29.27
N ALA A 276 -14.11 23.13 -29.27
CA ALA A 276 -14.74 24.45 -29.11
C ALA A 276 -14.82 25.21 -30.44
#